data_AF-A0A9D4DEL7-F1
#
_entry.id   AF-A0A9D4DEL7-F1
#
_cell.length_a   1.000
_cell.length_b   1.000
_cell.length_c   1.000
_cell.angle_alpha   90.00
_cell.angle_beta   90.00
_cell.angle_gamma   90.00
#
_symmetry.space_group_name_H-M   'P 1'
#
loop_
_entity.id
_entity.type
_entity.pdbx_description
1 polymer ?
#
loop_
_entity_poly.entity_id
_entity_poly.type
_entity_poly.pdbx_seq_one_letter_code
_entity_poly.pdbx_strand_id
1 'polypeptide(L)'
;MPMAESDTAASGSRISTGGRRGAVNLGSILRFATGTEEEPALGFALQPSIQFMESANFLPTANTCINRMNLSLPDESNPLPLQEELFNLFDLAFCNTFFGLE
;
A
#
# COMPACT_ATOMS: atom_id res chain seq x y z
N MET A 1 14.95 -18.48 43.19
CA MET A 1 14.47 -19.53 42.27
C MET A 1 13.42 -18.91 41.35
N PRO A 2 13.50 -19.18 40.04
CA PRO A 2 12.88 -18.41 38.95
C PRO A 2 11.56 -19.03 38.47
N MET A 3 10.76 -18.27 37.71
CA MET A 3 9.77 -18.67 36.69
C MET A 3 8.91 -17.42 36.41
N ALA A 4 8.57 -16.98 35.20
CA ALA A 4 8.95 -17.30 33.85
C ALA A 4 8.43 -16.12 32.99
N GLU A 5 9.14 -15.79 31.92
CA GLU A 5 8.68 -14.93 30.86
C GLU A 5 7.40 -15.50 30.23
N SER A 6 6.39 -14.66 29.98
CA SER A 6 5.35 -14.97 29.01
C SER A 6 5.28 -13.86 27.98
N ASP A 7 6.06 -14.07 26.94
CA ASP A 7 5.99 -13.41 25.66
C ASP A 7 4.67 -13.76 24.95
N THR A 8 4.28 -12.91 23.99
CA THR A 8 3.21 -13.12 22.99
C THR A 8 1.78 -12.73 23.38
N ALA A 9 1.43 -11.50 23.01
CA ALA A 9 0.15 -11.23 22.35
C ALA A 9 0.42 -10.33 21.14
N ALA A 10 0.46 -10.94 19.96
CA ALA A 10 0.55 -10.24 18.69
C ALA A 10 -0.57 -9.20 18.60
N SER A 11 -0.17 -7.94 18.51
CA SER A 11 -1.05 -6.78 18.41
C SER A 11 -1.75 -6.80 17.04
N GLY A 12 -2.94 -7.39 17.00
CA GLY A 12 -3.88 -7.20 15.91
C GLY A 12 -4.38 -5.77 15.91
N SER A 13 -3.75 -4.89 15.13
CA SER A 13 -4.21 -3.51 14.98
C SER A 13 -5.03 -3.39 13.69
N ARG A 14 -6.36 -3.45 13.85
CA ARG A 14 -7.35 -2.98 12.89
C ARG A 14 -7.81 -1.59 13.34
N ILE A 15 -7.57 -0.54 12.55
CA ILE A 15 -8.29 0.74 12.70
C ILE A 15 -8.66 1.29 11.32
N SER A 16 -9.97 1.43 11.12
CA SER A 16 -10.65 2.05 9.99
C SER A 16 -10.82 3.57 10.19
N THR A 17 -11.04 4.28 9.08
CA THR A 17 -11.47 5.70 8.95
C THR A 17 -10.94 6.68 10.01
N GLY A 18 -9.74 7.24 9.81
CA GLY A 18 -9.30 8.44 10.54
C GLY A 18 -8.00 8.37 11.35
N GLY A 19 -7.15 7.37 11.17
CA GLY A 19 -5.76 7.43 11.68
C GLY A 19 -5.24 6.11 12.22
N ARG A 20 -4.13 5.67 11.62
CA ARG A 20 -3.24 4.56 12.01
C ARG A 20 -3.69 3.16 11.56
N ARG A 21 -3.60 2.93 10.24
CA ARG A 21 -3.11 1.64 9.74
C ARG A 21 -1.67 1.51 10.27
N GLY A 22 -1.44 0.67 11.27
CA GLY A 22 -0.12 0.61 11.91
C GLY A 22 1.02 0.19 10.98
N ALA A 23 0.70 -0.42 9.83
CA ALA A 23 1.69 -0.99 8.90
C ALA A 23 2.06 -0.08 7.71
N VAL A 24 1.12 0.74 7.22
CA VAL A 24 1.34 1.60 6.04
C VAL A 24 1.56 3.04 6.46
N ASN A 25 2.70 3.60 6.08
CA ASN A 25 3.02 5.01 6.23
C ASN A 25 3.24 5.67 4.85
N LEU A 26 3.36 7.01 4.83
CA LEU A 26 3.60 7.72 3.56
C LEU A 26 4.86 7.23 2.85
N GLY A 27 5.92 6.90 3.58
CA GLY A 27 7.16 6.37 3.00
C GLY A 27 6.97 5.04 2.29
N SER A 28 6.16 4.12 2.83
CA SER A 28 5.82 2.86 2.14
C SER A 28 5.04 3.08 0.84
N ILE A 29 4.16 4.08 0.81
CA ILE A 29 3.41 4.47 -0.39
C ILE A 29 4.34 5.11 -1.43
N LEU A 30 5.22 6.02 -0.99
CA LEU A 30 6.22 6.63 -1.85
C LEU A 30 7.15 5.57 -2.43
N ARG A 31 7.66 4.66 -1.61
CA ARG A 31 8.54 3.58 -2.06
C ARG A 31 7.88 2.70 -3.11
N PHE A 32 6.61 2.39 -2.93
CA PHE A 32 5.83 1.65 -3.91
C PHE A 32 5.68 2.41 -5.23
N ALA A 33 5.36 3.72 -5.18
CA ALA A 33 5.09 4.53 -6.36
C ALA A 33 6.35 5.03 -7.11
N THR A 34 7.42 5.34 -6.38
CA THR A 34 8.61 6.07 -6.86
C THR A 34 9.91 5.32 -6.63
N GLY A 35 9.90 4.25 -5.84
CA GLY A 35 11.11 3.53 -5.43
C GLY A 35 11.86 4.15 -4.25
N THR A 36 11.39 5.27 -3.68
CA THR A 36 12.05 5.97 -2.55
C THR A 36 11.06 6.21 -1.42
N GLU A 37 11.50 6.15 -0.15
CA GLU A 37 10.62 6.40 1.01
C GLU A 37 10.45 7.90 1.32
N GLU A 38 11.26 8.76 0.68
CA GLU A 38 11.26 10.21 0.87
C GLU A 38 11.48 10.93 -0.47
N GLU A 39 11.12 12.21 -0.50
CA GLU A 39 11.37 13.07 -1.66
C GLU A 39 12.88 13.33 -1.83
N PRO A 40 13.45 13.21 -3.03
CA PRO A 40 14.85 13.54 -3.28
C PRO A 40 15.16 15.01 -2.94
N ALA A 41 16.41 15.32 -2.59
CA ALA A 41 16.81 16.68 -2.19
C ALA A 41 16.55 17.78 -3.25
N LEU A 42 16.49 17.41 -4.53
CA LEU A 42 16.15 18.31 -5.64
C LEU A 42 14.72 18.11 -6.17
N GLY A 43 13.91 17.34 -5.46
CA GLY A 43 12.59 16.90 -5.89
C GLY A 43 12.64 15.80 -6.96
N PHE A 44 11.47 15.36 -7.39
CA PHE A 44 11.35 14.39 -8.47
C PHE A 44 11.45 15.04 -9.85
N ALA A 45 12.32 14.49 -10.72
CA ALA A 45 12.43 14.91 -12.11
C ALA A 45 11.13 14.66 -12.90
N LEU A 46 10.45 13.54 -12.62
CA LEU A 46 9.09 13.25 -13.08
C LEU A 46 8.17 13.31 -11.88
N GLN A 47 7.18 14.21 -11.90
CA GLN A 47 6.28 14.38 -10.77
C GLN A 47 5.47 13.10 -10.51
N PRO A 48 5.35 12.65 -9.24
CA PRO A 48 4.52 11.51 -8.91
C PRO A 48 3.08 11.69 -9.38
N SER A 49 2.49 10.63 -9.92
CA SER A 49 1.13 10.67 -10.48
C SER A 49 0.33 9.42 -10.14
N ILE A 50 -0.98 9.58 -10.04
CA ILE A 50 -1.94 8.48 -9.90
C ILE A 50 -2.73 8.39 -11.19
N GLN A 51 -2.74 7.21 -11.80
CA GLN A 51 -3.54 6.89 -12.98
C GLN A 51 -4.66 5.94 -12.60
N PHE A 52 -5.87 6.28 -13.00
CA PHE A 52 -7.03 5.41 -12.85
C PHE A 52 -7.24 4.62 -14.15
N MET A 53 -7.40 3.31 -14.04
CA MET A 53 -7.54 2.41 -15.20
C MET A 53 -8.56 1.30 -14.95
N GLU A 54 -9.16 0.78 -16.01
CA GLU A 54 -10.02 -0.40 -15.93
C GLU A 54 -9.15 -1.65 -15.73
N SER A 55 -9.50 -2.49 -14.75
CA SER A 55 -8.75 -3.71 -14.43
C SER A 55 -9.65 -4.73 -13.76
N ALA A 56 -9.36 -6.01 -13.97
CA ALA A 56 -10.09 -7.14 -13.37
C ALA A 56 -9.87 -7.27 -11.85
N ASN A 57 -8.84 -6.64 -11.29
CA ASN A 57 -8.60 -6.64 -9.84
C ASN A 57 -8.26 -5.24 -9.34
N PHE A 58 -8.46 -5.01 -8.04
CA PHE A 58 -8.20 -3.72 -7.37
C PHE A 58 -6.84 -3.65 -6.69
N LEU A 59 -5.91 -4.55 -7.04
CA LEU A 59 -4.55 -4.51 -6.49
C LEU A 59 -3.77 -3.37 -7.15
N PRO A 60 -3.24 -2.39 -6.39
CA PRO A 60 -2.43 -1.33 -6.96
C PRO A 60 -1.22 -1.88 -7.70
N THR A 61 -0.84 -1.22 -8.78
CA THR A 61 0.44 -1.45 -9.46
C THR A 61 1.19 -0.14 -9.59
N ALA A 62 2.49 -0.18 -9.86
CA ALA A 62 3.28 1.02 -10.04
C ALA A 62 4.35 0.84 -11.12
N ASN A 63 4.64 1.94 -11.81
CA ASN A 63 5.82 2.10 -12.64
C ASN A 63 6.73 3.13 -11.98
N THR A 64 7.71 2.64 -11.22
CA THR A 64 8.63 3.46 -10.42
C THR A 64 9.57 4.29 -11.27
N CYS A 65 9.89 3.88 -12.50
CA CYS A 65 10.73 4.66 -13.42
C CYS A 65 10.08 6.00 -13.83
N ILE A 66 8.75 6.09 -13.74
CA ILE A 66 7.99 7.29 -14.09
C ILE A 66 7.14 7.82 -12.92
N ASN A 67 7.42 7.35 -11.70
CA ASN A 67 6.71 7.74 -10.48
C ASN A 67 5.17 7.63 -10.60
N ARG A 68 4.68 6.57 -11.23
CA ARG A 68 3.24 6.41 -11.49
C ARG A 68 2.66 5.23 -10.74
N MET A 69 1.64 5.50 -9.93
CA MET A 69 0.78 4.47 -9.33
C MET A 69 -0.48 4.30 -10.18
N ASN A 70 -0.86 3.06 -10.46
CA ASN A 70 -2.10 2.74 -11.14
C ASN A 70 -3.11 2.16 -10.15
N LEU A 71 -4.31 2.71 -10.14
CA LEU A 71 -5.45 2.26 -9.35
C LEU A 71 -6.60 1.86 -10.26
N SER A 72 -7.28 0.78 -9.90
CA SER A 72 -8.38 0.26 -10.69
C SER A 72 -9.66 1.05 -10.45
N LEU A 73 -10.39 1.34 -11.52
CA LEU A 73 -11.76 1.86 -11.45
C LEU A 73 -12.75 0.69 -11.40
N PRO A 74 -13.86 0.84 -10.67
CA PRO A 74 -14.97 -0.09 -10.77
C PRO A 74 -15.67 0.06 -12.13
N ASP A 75 -16.18 -1.04 -12.65
CA ASP A 75 -17.01 -1.08 -13.85
C ASP A 75 -18.32 -1.87 -13.59
N GLU A 76 -19.18 -1.98 -14.60
CA GLU A 76 -20.48 -2.67 -14.46
C GLU A 76 -20.34 -4.16 -14.11
N SER A 77 -19.25 -4.80 -14.52
CA SER A 77 -18.97 -6.22 -14.29
C SER A 77 -18.13 -6.47 -13.03
N ASN A 78 -17.41 -5.45 -12.56
CA ASN A 78 -16.49 -5.51 -11.43
C ASN A 78 -16.74 -4.32 -10.48
N PRO A 79 -17.74 -4.41 -9.59
CA PRO A 79 -18.07 -3.34 -8.67
C PRO A 79 -16.95 -3.13 -7.64
N LEU A 80 -16.89 -1.92 -7.08
CA LEU A 80 -15.90 -1.60 -6.06
C LEU A 80 -16.09 -2.52 -4.83
N PRO A 81 -15.02 -3.16 -4.32
CA PRO A 81 -15.10 -3.99 -3.13
C PRO A 81 -15.50 -3.16 -1.90
N LEU A 82 -15.79 -3.85 -0.80
CA LEU A 82 -15.97 -3.17 0.48
C LEU A 82 -14.72 -2.39 0.83
N GLN A 83 -14.92 -1.25 1.50
CA GLN A 83 -13.84 -0.35 1.87
C GLN A 83 -12.70 -1.08 2.57
N GLU A 84 -13.00 -1.95 3.53
CA GLU A 84 -11.99 -2.74 4.25
C GLU A 84 -11.20 -3.68 3.33
N GLU A 85 -11.86 -4.35 2.40
CA GLU A 85 -11.21 -5.28 1.46
C GLU A 85 -10.30 -4.54 0.48
N LEU A 86 -10.80 -3.45 -0.11
CA LEU A 86 -10.01 -2.58 -1.00
C LEU A 86 -8.73 -2.10 -0.29
N PHE A 87 -8.90 -1.71 0.97
CA PHE A 87 -7.81 -1.22 1.77
C PHE A 87 -6.84 -2.29 2.26
N ASN A 88 -7.29 -3.53 2.45
CA ASN A 88 -6.40 -4.66 2.68
C ASN A 88 -5.55 -4.95 1.44
N LEU A 89 -6.09 -4.80 0.23
CA LEU A 89 -5.33 -4.92 -1.02
C LEU A 89 -4.25 -3.82 -1.12
N PHE A 90 -4.59 -2.59 -0.71
CA PHE A 90 -3.64 -1.49 -0.70
C PHE A 90 -2.52 -1.72 0.31
N ASP A 91 -2.87 -2.17 1.52
CA ASP A 91 -1.88 -2.52 2.53
C ASP A 91 -0.98 -3.67 2.08
N LEU A 92 -1.55 -4.69 1.43
CA LEU A 92 -0.80 -5.77 0.80
C LEU A 92 0.20 -5.22 -0.22
N ALA A 93 -0.21 -4.32 -1.11
CA ALA A 93 0.68 -3.76 -2.13
C ALA A 93 1.77 -2.86 -1.53
N PHE A 94 1.44 -1.98 -0.60
CA PHE A 94 2.35 -0.98 -0.06
C PHE A 94 3.32 -1.53 0.99
N CYS A 95 2.93 -2.56 1.73
CA CYS A 95 3.83 -3.23 2.69
C CYS A 95 4.70 -4.31 2.04
N ASN A 96 4.41 -4.73 0.80
CA ASN A 96 5.21 -5.76 0.16
C ASN A 96 6.58 -5.22 -0.26
N THR A 97 7.64 -5.80 0.29
CA THR A 97 9.02 -5.45 -0.02
C THR A 97 9.59 -6.23 -1.20
N PHE A 98 8.84 -7.20 -1.73
CA PHE A 98 9.22 -8.00 -2.89
C PHE A 98 8.58 -7.48 -4.17
N PHE A 99 9.42 -7.23 -5.18
CA PHE A 99 9.01 -6.87 -6.54
C PHE A 99 8.57 -8.14 -7.30
N GLY A 100 7.32 -8.57 -7.09
CA GLY A 100 6.71 -9.66 -7.85
C GLY A 100 5.84 -10.58 -7.00
N LEU A 101 4.69 -10.98 -7.54
CA LEU A 101 3.95 -12.16 -7.11
C LEU A 101 4.37 -13.29 -8.06
N GLU A 102 4.91 -14.39 -7.54
CA GLU A 102 5.13 -15.62 -8.31
C GLU A 102 3.81 -16.24 -8.81
#